data_AF-A0A6A6X1D3-F1
#
_entry.id   AF-A0A6A6X1D3-F1
#
_cell.length_a   1.000
_cell.length_b   1.000
_cell.length_c   1.000
_cell.angle_alpha   90.00
_cell.angle_beta   90.00
_cell.angle_gamma   90.00
#
_symmetry.space_group_name_H-M   'P 1'
#
loop_
_entity.id
_entity.type
_entity.pdbx_description
1 polymer ?
#
loop_
_entity_poly.entity_id
_entity_poly.type
_entity_poly.pdbx_seq_one_letter_code
_entity_poly.pdbx_strand_id
1 'polypeptide(L)'
;MITGGKTSAGRTSDSCFLPGSDDLVSDIKLRAAKFMRGLQFDGLEAVQLVRYTANQTINLHYDWYQGTPPLDRNHKPYNRLASFFIYLQADCEGGETWFPNVTVERSVAGQDTNEKLALQVSENGKGFTMRARPGSGLFWMNMQDNIGDRRVLHAGLPVQTGTKIGMNIWVKKNLV
;
A
#
# COMPACT_ATOMS: atom_id res chain seq x y z
N MET A 1 19.37 -4.41 1.71
CA MET A 1 19.20 -5.02 0.37
C MET A 1 17.98 -5.91 0.39
N ILE A 2 17.00 -5.66 -0.48
CA ILE A 2 15.82 -6.54 -0.64
C ILE A 2 16.31 -7.81 -1.34
N THR A 3 16.40 -8.93 -0.62
CA THR A 3 16.94 -10.18 -1.15
C THR A 3 15.82 -11.06 -1.72
N GLY A 4 15.59 -10.94 -3.03
CA GLY A 4 15.07 -12.03 -3.86
C GLY A 4 13.76 -12.71 -3.41
N GLY A 5 12.70 -11.94 -3.12
CA GLY A 5 11.36 -12.53 -2.94
C GLY A 5 11.05 -13.11 -1.56
N LYS A 6 11.98 -12.99 -0.58
CA LYS A 6 11.73 -13.42 0.81
C LYS A 6 11.20 -12.25 1.65
N THR A 7 10.16 -12.49 2.44
CA THR A 7 9.65 -11.53 3.44
C THR A 7 10.72 -11.31 4.51
N SER A 8 10.96 -10.07 4.93
CA SER A 8 11.86 -9.77 6.04
C SER A 8 11.35 -8.60 6.88
N ALA A 9 11.68 -8.60 8.18
CA ALA A 9 11.12 -7.65 9.15
C ALA A 9 11.66 -6.21 9.04
N GLY A 10 12.56 -5.93 8.10
CA GLY A 10 13.22 -4.62 8.02
C GLY A 10 12.28 -3.54 7.48
N ARG A 11 11.86 -2.63 8.36
CA ARG A 11 11.30 -1.33 8.04
C ARG A 11 12.24 -0.28 8.65
N THR A 12 12.80 0.60 7.83
CA THR A 12 13.76 1.61 8.29
C THR A 12 13.21 3.04 8.24
N SER A 13 11.91 3.20 7.96
CA SER A 13 11.22 4.49 7.86
C SER A 13 10.73 5.03 9.20
N ASP A 14 10.47 6.34 9.27
CA ASP A 14 9.68 6.94 10.34
C ASP A 14 8.17 6.86 10.05
N SER A 15 7.35 6.81 11.10
CA SER A 15 5.89 6.83 10.93
C SER A 15 5.15 7.46 12.09
N CYS A 16 3.98 8.02 11.81
CA CYS A 16 3.04 8.48 12.82
C CYS A 16 1.60 8.17 12.37
N PHE A 17 0.66 8.21 13.32
CA PHE A 17 -0.76 8.09 13.05
C PHE A 17 -1.44 9.44 13.24
N LEU A 18 -2.33 9.78 12.31
CA LEU A 18 -3.09 11.01 12.40
C LEU A 18 -4.30 10.82 13.33
N PRO A 19 -4.64 11.85 14.14
CA PRO A 19 -5.78 11.78 15.04
C PRO A 19 -7.08 11.66 14.26
N GLY A 20 -7.93 10.70 14.65
CA GLY A 20 -9.20 10.47 13.98
C GLY A 20 -10.26 11.56 14.20
N SER A 21 -10.04 12.46 15.16
CA SER A 21 -10.91 13.61 15.46
C SER A 21 -10.64 14.83 14.60
N ASP A 22 -9.63 14.79 13.73
CA ASP A 22 -9.30 15.87 12.81
C ASP A 22 -10.26 15.85 11.60
N ASP A 23 -10.80 17.02 11.23
CA ASP A 23 -11.79 17.15 10.17
C ASP A 23 -11.23 16.76 8.80
N LEU A 24 -9.97 17.11 8.51
CA LEU A 24 -9.31 16.75 7.25
C LEU A 24 -9.09 15.23 7.17
N VAL A 25 -8.69 14.60 8.28
CA VAL A 25 -8.57 13.13 8.36
C VAL A 25 -9.92 12.47 8.12
N SER A 26 -11.00 13.05 8.66
CA SER A 26 -12.37 12.56 8.46
C SER A 26 -12.80 12.66 7.00
N ASP A 27 -12.50 13.77 6.33
CA ASP A 27 -12.78 13.96 4.90
C ASP A 27 -11.99 12.99 4.00
N ILE A 28 -10.73 12.72 4.34
CA ILE A 28 -9.89 11.73 3.65
C ILE A 28 -10.52 10.33 3.78
N LYS A 29 -10.93 9.96 4.99
CA LYS A 29 -11.61 8.67 5.25
C LYS A 29 -12.94 8.56 4.52
N LEU A 30 -13.73 9.64 4.48
CA LEU A 30 -14.98 9.67 3.74
C LEU A 30 -14.76 9.50 2.23
N ARG A 31 -13.71 10.12 1.69
CA ARG A 31 -13.33 9.96 0.28
C ARG A 31 -12.92 8.52 -0.04
N ALA A 32 -12.12 7.89 0.82
CA ALA A 32 -11.76 6.48 0.67
C ALA A 32 -13.00 5.57 0.74
N ALA A 33 -13.90 5.80 1.69
CA ALA A 33 -15.16 5.06 1.81
C ALA A 33 -16.05 5.23 0.56
N LYS A 34 -16.14 6.45 0.01
CA LYS A 34 -16.88 6.73 -1.22
C LYS A 34 -16.27 6.03 -2.44
N PHE A 35 -14.94 5.95 -2.52
CA PHE A 35 -14.24 5.21 -3.58
C PHE A 35 -14.60 3.72 -3.54
N MET A 36 -14.66 3.13 -2.34
CA MET A 36 -15.00 1.72 -2.13
C MET A 36 -16.49 1.42 -2.13
N ARG A 37 -17.34 2.34 -2.62
CA ARG A 37 -18.79 2.15 -2.61
C ARG A 37 -19.16 0.83 -3.30
N GLY A 38 -19.85 -0.05 -2.57
CA GLY A 38 -20.22 -1.38 -3.03
C GLY A 38 -19.42 -2.51 -2.37
N LEU A 39 -18.29 -2.22 -1.74
CA LEU A 39 -17.56 -3.18 -0.91
C LEU A 39 -18.14 -3.22 0.51
N GLN A 40 -18.24 -4.42 1.08
CA GLN A 40 -18.63 -4.59 2.48
C GLN A 40 -17.41 -4.60 3.39
N PHE A 41 -17.25 -3.60 4.25
CA PHE A 41 -16.14 -3.48 5.22
C PHE A 41 -16.65 -2.96 6.57
N ASP A 42 -15.88 -3.17 7.64
CA ASP A 42 -16.27 -2.90 9.04
C ASP A 42 -15.60 -1.64 9.62
N GLY A 43 -14.86 -0.91 8.79
CA GLY A 43 -14.32 0.40 9.11
C GLY A 43 -12.93 0.63 8.53
N LEU A 44 -12.35 1.78 8.83
CA LEU A 44 -10.99 2.15 8.46
C LEU A 44 -10.12 2.26 9.72
N GLU A 45 -8.87 1.81 9.63
CA GLU A 45 -7.87 2.05 10.69
C GLU A 45 -7.55 3.55 10.83
N ALA A 46 -6.73 3.90 11.83
CA ALA A 46 -6.12 5.23 11.90
C ALA A 46 -5.26 5.46 10.65
N VAL A 47 -5.34 6.65 10.06
CA VAL A 47 -4.52 6.99 8.89
C VAL A 47 -3.07 7.07 9.34
N GLN A 48 -2.17 6.36 8.64
CA GLN A 48 -0.75 6.38 8.94
C GLN A 48 0.00 7.22 7.92
N LEU A 49 0.87 8.11 8.39
CA LEU A 49 1.88 8.75 7.55
C LEU A 49 3.21 8.02 7.72
N VAL A 50 3.95 7.91 6.61
CA VAL A 50 5.23 7.22 6.56
C VAL A 50 6.24 8.07 5.81
N ARG A 51 7.44 8.24 6.37
CA ARG A 51 8.50 9.05 5.77
C ARG A 51 9.73 8.20 5.53
N TYR A 52 10.25 8.28 4.31
CA TYR A 52 11.48 7.62 3.87
C TYR A 52 12.50 8.68 3.45
N THR A 53 13.71 8.59 3.98
CA THR A 53 14.91 9.31 3.55
C THR A 53 15.89 8.37 2.87
N ALA A 54 17.03 8.89 2.41
CA ALA A 54 18.07 8.11 1.74
C ALA A 54 18.38 6.78 2.47
N ASN A 55 18.43 5.70 1.70
CA ASN A 55 18.62 4.31 2.09
C ASN A 55 17.49 3.67 2.91
N GLN A 56 16.43 4.40 3.26
CA GLN A 56 15.28 3.82 3.94
C GLN A 56 14.38 3.05 2.97
N THR A 57 13.82 1.94 3.45
CA THR A 57 13.02 0.99 2.66
C THR A 57 12.03 0.26 3.57
N ILE A 58 11.07 -0.42 2.95
CA ILE A 58 10.28 -1.48 3.59
C ILE A 58 10.38 -2.73 2.73
N ASN A 59 10.83 -3.82 3.34
CA ASN A 59 11.01 -5.09 2.64
C ASN A 59 9.67 -5.70 2.21
N LEU A 60 9.73 -6.80 1.46
CA LEU A 60 8.56 -7.52 1.00
C LEU A 60 7.67 -7.94 2.17
N HIS A 61 6.39 -7.57 2.11
CA HIS A 61 5.40 -7.87 3.13
C HIS A 61 3.99 -7.95 2.54
N TYR A 62 3.08 -8.45 3.36
CA TYR A 62 1.64 -8.34 3.15
C TYR A 62 1.08 -7.34 4.14
N ASP A 63 0.03 -6.65 3.74
CA ASP A 63 -0.71 -5.79 4.65
C ASP A 63 -1.69 -6.55 5.53
N TRP A 64 -2.17 -7.72 5.08
CA TRP A 64 -3.04 -8.60 5.86
C TRP A 64 -2.25 -9.45 6.87
N TYR A 65 -2.89 -9.76 7.98
CA TYR A 65 -2.30 -10.56 9.07
C TYR A 65 -2.31 -12.05 8.72
N GLN A 66 -1.14 -12.69 8.79
CA GLN A 66 -0.95 -14.11 8.47
C GLN A 66 -1.13 -15.06 9.67
N GLY A 67 -1.10 -14.53 10.89
CA GLY A 67 -1.22 -15.28 12.14
C GLY A 67 -2.48 -14.89 12.91
N THR A 68 -2.38 -14.84 14.23
CA THR A 68 -3.47 -14.40 15.10
C THR A 68 -3.95 -12.99 14.68
N PRO A 69 -5.21 -12.84 14.26
CA PRO A 69 -5.73 -11.54 13.85
C PRO A 69 -5.85 -10.61 15.07
N PRO A 70 -5.67 -9.30 14.88
CA PRO A 70 -6.02 -8.32 15.90
C PRO A 70 -7.53 -8.32 16.15
N LEU A 71 -7.90 -7.76 17.31
CA LEU A 71 -9.29 -7.54 17.68
C LEU A 71 -9.68 -6.08 17.44
N ASP A 72 -10.92 -5.85 17.00
CA ASP A 72 -11.50 -4.53 16.91
C ASP A 72 -11.94 -4.01 18.30
N ARG A 73 -12.52 -2.80 18.34
CA ARG A 73 -13.02 -2.18 19.58
C ARG A 73 -14.12 -2.97 20.29
N ASN A 74 -14.75 -3.92 19.59
CA ASN A 74 -15.80 -4.78 20.10
C ASN A 74 -15.29 -6.21 20.36
N HIS A 75 -13.97 -6.40 20.42
CA HIS A 75 -13.31 -7.70 20.58
C HIS A 75 -13.59 -8.70 19.45
N LYS A 76 -13.96 -8.22 18.25
CA LYS A 76 -14.14 -9.08 17.07
C LYS A 76 -12.82 -9.21 16.32
N PRO A 77 -12.39 -10.43 15.93
CA PRO A 77 -11.21 -10.60 15.10
C PRO A 77 -11.44 -9.93 13.75
N TYR A 78 -10.43 -9.22 13.25
CA TYR A 78 -10.51 -8.59 11.94
C TYR A 78 -9.21 -8.76 11.17
N ASN A 79 -9.28 -8.56 9.87
CA ASN A 79 -8.11 -8.46 9.02
C ASN A 79 -8.27 -7.28 8.05
N ARG A 80 -7.20 -6.92 7.35
CA ARG A 80 -7.19 -5.81 6.41
C ARG A 80 -7.67 -6.31 5.06
N LEU A 81 -8.89 -5.94 4.69
CA LEU A 81 -9.54 -6.29 3.42
C LEU A 81 -8.85 -5.66 2.21
N ALA A 82 -8.46 -4.40 2.34
CA ALA A 82 -7.88 -3.61 1.27
C ALA A 82 -6.95 -2.52 1.83
N SER A 83 -6.12 -1.97 0.95
CA SER A 83 -5.17 -0.91 1.27
C SER A 83 -5.22 0.21 0.25
N PHE A 84 -5.06 1.43 0.74
CA PHE A 84 -4.61 2.56 -0.07
C PHE A 84 -3.20 2.94 0.34
N PHE A 85 -2.36 3.24 -0.66
CA PHE A 85 -1.07 3.90 -0.48
C PHE A 85 -1.04 5.16 -1.35
N ILE A 86 -1.08 6.34 -0.73
CA ILE A 86 -1.10 7.63 -1.43
C ILE A 86 0.26 8.32 -1.25
N TYR A 87 0.84 8.83 -2.33
CA TYR A 87 2.08 9.61 -2.27
C TYR A 87 1.75 11.07 -1.98
N LEU A 88 2.23 11.60 -0.86
CA LEU A 88 2.04 13.00 -0.48
C LEU A 88 3.22 13.88 -0.91
N GLN A 89 4.43 13.33 -0.80
CA GLN A 89 5.67 13.97 -1.26
C GLN A 89 6.57 12.91 -1.90
N ALA A 90 7.25 13.27 -2.98
CA ALA A 90 8.12 12.37 -3.72
C ALA A 90 9.28 13.12 -4.37
N ASP A 91 9.92 14.01 -3.62
CA ASP A 91 11.13 14.72 -4.04
C ASP A 91 12.33 13.81 -3.84
N CYS A 92 12.36 12.70 -4.56
CA CYS A 92 13.32 11.62 -4.36
C CYS A 92 13.63 10.84 -5.64
N GLU A 93 14.83 10.26 -5.69
CA GLU A 93 15.17 9.19 -6.63
C GLU A 93 14.98 7.83 -5.98
N GLY A 94 14.52 6.84 -6.75
CA GLY A 94 14.07 5.56 -6.22
C GLY A 94 12.78 5.68 -5.41
N GLY A 95 12.60 4.82 -4.41
CA GLY A 95 11.42 4.86 -3.54
C GLY A 95 10.13 4.33 -4.19
N GLU A 96 10.22 3.59 -5.29
CA GLU A 96 9.05 3.00 -5.96
C GLU A 96 8.32 2.02 -5.04
N THR A 97 7.02 1.85 -5.25
CA THR A 97 6.27 0.73 -4.65
C THR A 97 6.30 -0.43 -5.63
N TRP A 98 6.82 -1.58 -5.19
CA TRP A 98 7.06 -2.75 -6.04
C TRP A 98 6.14 -3.90 -5.67
N PHE A 99 5.44 -4.46 -6.66
CA PHE A 99 4.63 -5.66 -6.56
C PHE A 99 5.23 -6.76 -7.45
N PRO A 100 6.02 -7.73 -6.93
CA PRO A 100 6.64 -8.78 -7.74
C PRO A 100 5.66 -9.78 -8.38
N ASN A 101 4.47 -9.97 -7.80
CA ASN A 101 3.62 -11.13 -8.12
C ASN A 101 2.33 -10.75 -8.89
N VAL A 102 2.10 -9.47 -9.16
CA VAL A 102 0.93 -9.02 -9.93
C VAL A 102 1.22 -9.11 -11.42
N THR A 103 0.41 -9.86 -12.15
CA THR A 103 0.48 -9.88 -13.62
C THR A 103 -0.24 -8.67 -14.18
N VAL A 104 0.43 -7.90 -15.04
CA VAL A 104 -0.17 -6.76 -15.73
C VAL A 104 -0.49 -7.16 -17.16
N GLU A 105 -1.72 -6.92 -17.61
CA GLU A 105 -2.09 -7.19 -18.99
C GLU A 105 -1.29 -6.32 -19.96
N ARG A 106 -0.85 -6.93 -21.07
CA ARG A 106 0.00 -6.28 -22.07
C ARG A 106 -0.68 -5.06 -22.74
N SER A 107 -2.02 -5.05 -22.78
CA SER A 107 -2.84 -3.92 -23.23
C SER A 107 -2.66 -2.67 -22.37
N VAL A 108 -2.36 -2.85 -21.07
CA VAL A 108 -2.10 -1.77 -20.11
C VAL A 108 -0.62 -1.39 -20.08
N ALA A 109 0.30 -2.25 -20.56
CA ALA A 109 1.75 -2.05 -20.53
C ALA A 109 2.33 -1.31 -21.76
N GLY A 110 1.50 -0.56 -22.50
CA GLY A 110 1.95 0.25 -23.64
C GLY A 110 2.92 1.38 -23.27
N GLN A 111 3.64 1.94 -24.24
CA GLN A 111 4.63 3.00 -23.95
C GLN A 111 4.00 4.28 -23.38
N ASP A 112 2.81 4.67 -23.85
CA ASP A 112 2.07 5.86 -23.35
C ASP A 112 1.52 5.72 -21.93
N THR A 113 1.30 4.48 -21.46
CA THR A 113 0.76 4.24 -20.11
C THR A 113 1.85 4.35 -19.04
N ASN A 114 3.11 4.04 -19.37
CA ASN A 114 4.23 4.15 -18.44
C ASN A 114 4.45 5.59 -17.98
N GLU A 115 4.32 6.57 -18.88
CA GLU A 115 4.47 7.99 -18.52
C GLU A 115 3.24 8.56 -17.81
N LYS A 116 2.01 8.19 -18.19
CA LYS A 116 0.81 8.71 -17.52
C LYS A 116 0.57 8.06 -16.15
N LEU A 117 0.74 6.74 -16.05
CA LEU A 117 0.47 5.97 -14.84
C LEU A 117 1.68 5.87 -13.91
N ALA A 118 2.87 6.31 -14.33
CA ALA A 118 4.11 6.13 -13.56
C ALA A 118 4.45 4.65 -13.28
N LEU A 119 3.93 3.76 -14.12
CA LEU A 119 4.02 2.31 -14.00
C LEU A 119 5.22 1.81 -14.81
N GLN A 120 5.98 0.86 -14.27
CA GLN A 120 6.96 0.09 -15.03
C GLN A 120 6.69 -1.39 -14.79
N VAL A 121 6.35 -2.11 -15.86
CA VAL A 121 6.07 -3.54 -15.82
C VAL A 121 7.35 -4.31 -16.13
N SER A 122 7.55 -5.45 -15.46
CA SER A 122 8.67 -6.35 -15.79
C SER A 122 8.53 -6.89 -17.23
N GLU A 123 9.66 -7.26 -17.84
CA GLU A 123 9.70 -7.74 -19.23
C GLU A 123 8.82 -8.98 -19.48
N ASN A 124 8.67 -9.85 -18.48
CA ASN A 124 7.84 -11.04 -18.55
C ASN A 124 6.37 -10.78 -18.20
N GLY A 125 5.96 -9.52 -17.97
CA GLY A 125 4.61 -9.13 -17.59
C GLY A 125 4.22 -9.47 -16.14
N LYS A 126 5.13 -10.09 -15.38
CA LYS A 126 4.91 -10.51 -13.99
C LYS A 126 5.64 -9.58 -13.04
N GLY A 127 4.86 -8.72 -12.41
CA GLY A 127 5.29 -7.72 -11.45
C GLY A 127 5.44 -6.34 -12.07
N PHE A 128 5.27 -5.33 -11.23
CA PHE A 128 5.40 -3.93 -11.63
C PHE A 128 5.97 -3.08 -10.50
N THR A 129 6.58 -1.96 -10.85
CA THR A 129 6.90 -0.86 -9.94
C THR A 129 6.04 0.35 -10.27
N MET A 130 5.63 1.06 -9.23
CA MET A 130 4.93 2.33 -9.32
C MET A 130 5.84 3.42 -8.80
N ARG A 131 6.19 4.38 -9.65
CA ARG A 131 6.99 5.54 -9.25
C ARG A 131 6.14 6.45 -8.36
N ALA A 132 6.76 6.94 -7.29
CA ALA A 132 6.13 7.92 -6.42
C ALA A 132 5.85 9.23 -7.18
N ARG A 133 4.59 9.65 -7.21
CA ARG A 133 4.18 10.95 -7.76
C ARG A 133 3.22 11.63 -6.80
N PRO A 134 3.49 12.86 -6.33
CA PRO A 134 2.62 13.51 -5.36
C PRO A 134 1.17 13.59 -5.85
N GLY A 135 0.22 13.25 -4.98
CA GLY A 135 -1.21 13.21 -5.29
C GLY A 135 -1.70 11.93 -5.98
N SER A 136 -0.81 11.06 -6.48
CA SER A 136 -1.18 9.74 -6.99
C SER A 136 -1.28 8.72 -5.86
N GLY A 137 -1.85 7.56 -6.16
CA GLY A 137 -1.92 6.47 -5.20
C GLY A 137 -2.30 5.14 -5.81
N LEU A 138 -2.14 4.11 -5.00
CA LEU A 138 -2.49 2.73 -5.31
C LEU A 138 -3.64 2.30 -4.39
N PHE A 139 -4.55 1.51 -4.93
CA PHE A 139 -5.56 0.77 -4.18
C PHE A 139 -5.47 -0.69 -4.58
N TRP A 140 -5.52 -1.61 -3.61
CA TRP A 140 -5.58 -3.04 -3.88
C TRP A 140 -6.35 -3.80 -2.81
N MET A 141 -6.94 -4.93 -3.22
CA MET A 141 -7.57 -5.88 -2.32
C MET A 141 -6.50 -6.78 -1.71
N ASN A 142 -6.43 -6.81 -0.39
CA ASN A 142 -5.54 -7.70 0.35
C ASN A 142 -6.14 -9.08 0.54
N MET A 143 -7.46 -9.19 0.50
CA MET A 143 -8.18 -10.43 0.77
C MET A 143 -9.28 -10.68 -0.27
N GLN A 144 -9.50 -11.95 -0.56
CA GLN A 144 -10.64 -12.47 -1.33
C GLN A 144 -11.21 -13.65 -0.56
N ASP A 145 -12.52 -13.63 -0.29
CA ASP A 145 -13.21 -14.70 0.45
C ASP A 145 -12.53 -15.07 1.78
N ASN A 146 -12.10 -14.05 2.54
CA ASN A 146 -11.34 -14.17 3.79
C ASN A 146 -9.97 -14.86 3.68
N ILE A 147 -9.46 -15.07 2.46
CA ILE A 147 -8.13 -15.59 2.18
C ILE A 147 -7.23 -14.43 1.75
N GLY A 148 -6.04 -14.33 2.36
CA GLY A 148 -5.04 -13.35 2.00
C GLY A 148 -4.51 -13.56 0.57
N ASP A 149 -4.59 -12.52 -0.26
CA ASP A 149 -4.11 -12.56 -1.64
C ASP A 149 -2.58 -12.50 -1.66
N ARG A 150 -1.96 -13.56 -2.17
CA ARG A 150 -0.50 -13.69 -2.24
C ARG A 150 0.12 -12.89 -3.38
N ARG A 151 -0.70 -12.42 -4.34
CA ARG A 151 -0.25 -11.61 -5.48
C ARG A 151 0.13 -10.21 -5.05
N VAL A 152 -0.50 -9.70 -4.00
CA VAL A 152 -0.24 -8.34 -3.48
C VAL A 152 0.93 -8.26 -2.50
N LEU A 153 1.82 -9.26 -2.50
CA LEU A 153 3.12 -9.12 -1.87
C LEU A 153 3.79 -7.87 -2.44
N HIS A 154 4.26 -6.97 -1.58
CA HIS A 154 4.83 -5.71 -2.04
C HIS A 154 5.92 -5.17 -1.13
N ALA A 155 6.72 -4.24 -1.66
CA ALA A 155 7.80 -3.56 -0.97
C ALA A 155 7.84 -2.09 -1.36
N GLY A 156 8.46 -1.26 -0.51
CA GLY A 156 8.89 0.08 -0.88
C GLY A 156 10.38 0.04 -1.15
N LEU A 157 10.77 0.20 -2.41
CA LEU A 157 12.18 0.19 -2.82
C LEU A 157 12.95 1.30 -2.09
N PRO A 158 14.28 1.16 -1.92
CA PRO A 158 15.08 2.18 -1.24
C PRO A 158 14.95 3.55 -1.91
N VAL A 159 14.75 4.58 -1.10
CA VAL A 159 14.99 5.96 -1.52
C VAL A 159 16.50 6.13 -1.68
N GLN A 160 16.97 6.58 -2.84
CA GLN A 160 18.39 6.80 -3.10
C GLN A 160 18.82 8.18 -2.60
N THR A 161 18.07 9.21 -3.01
CA THR A 161 18.27 10.61 -2.63
C THR A 161 16.94 11.26 -2.30
N GLY A 162 16.96 12.34 -1.51
CA GLY A 162 15.76 13.12 -1.21
C GLY A 162 14.83 12.50 -0.16
N THR A 163 13.53 12.79 -0.26
CA THR A 163 12.49 12.36 0.71
C THR A 163 11.19 11.94 0.04
N LYS A 164 10.63 10.82 0.52
CA LYS A 164 9.30 10.32 0.15
C LYS A 164 8.39 10.31 1.38
N ILE A 165 7.20 10.88 1.27
CA ILE A 165 6.13 10.76 2.27
C ILE A 165 4.94 10.05 1.64
N GLY A 166 4.51 8.96 2.29
CA GLY A 166 3.34 8.19 1.91
C GLY A 166 2.27 8.21 3.00
N MET A 167 1.03 7.89 2.62
CA MET A 167 -0.12 7.75 3.50
C MET A 167 -0.79 6.40 3.29
N ASN A 168 -0.87 5.61 4.36
CA ASN A 168 -1.60 4.34 4.38
C ASN A 168 -3.01 4.54 4.92
N ILE A 169 -4.00 3.96 4.22
CA ILE A 169 -5.36 3.79 4.73
C ILE A 169 -5.71 2.31 4.62
N TRP A 170 -5.79 1.64 5.76
CA TRP A 170 -6.16 0.22 5.83
C TRP A 170 -7.64 0.05 6.11
N VAL A 171 -8.25 -0.85 5.35
CA VAL A 171 -9.69 -1.14 5.37
C VAL A 171 -9.91 -2.42 6.14
N LYS A 172 -10.70 -2.39 7.21
CA LYS A 172 -10.95 -3.54 8.08
C LYS A 172 -12.14 -4.34 7.60
N LYS A 173 -12.04 -5.66 7.73
CA LYS A 173 -13.17 -6.60 7.65
C LYS A 173 -13.10 -7.54 8.84
N ASN A 174 -14.19 -7.63 9.57
CA ASN A 174 -14.35 -8.60 10.65
C ASN A 174 -14.37 -10.00 10.05
N LEU A 175 -13.61 -10.90 10.66
CA LEU A 175 -13.62 -12.31 10.33
C LEU A 175 -14.87 -12.92 10.97
N VAL A 176 -15.57 -13.77 10.20
CA VAL A 176 -16.75 -14.51 10.67
C VAL A 176 -16.31 -15.65 11.57
#